data_AF-A0A813P3X1-F1
#
_entry.id   AF-A0A813P3X1-F1
#
_cell.length_a   1.000
_cell.length_b   1.000
_cell.length_c   1.000
_cell.angle_alpha   90.00
_cell.angle_beta   90.00
_cell.angle_gamma   90.00
#
_symmetry.space_group_name_H-M   'P 1'
#
loop_
_entity.id
_entity.type
_entity.pdbx_description
1 polymer ?
#
loop_
_entity_poly.entity_id
_entity_poly.type
_entity_poly.pdbx_seq_one_letter_code
_entity_poly.pdbx_strand_id
1 'polypeptide(L)'
;MWMNSNCNAKSRRTQYMKKLMKYIDVDNYGNCGEKIRQLPEHIVKIQGSRNRTLKHIATYNWEAGKLALSRDYLFTIAIENSLTYDYISEKLWHPLAAGSIPIYLGAPNVYDWLPCRTDCIIDLRKFETPKDAAIFIKSVAKNKTLYESYHQWRKEPVSNKFQNILNYYARSSNHTLDCALCEMSHRVGQGEDSKKIKTDLKNTIGSF
;
A
#
# COMPACT_ATOMS: atom_id res chain seq x y z
N MET A 1 4.85 -13.05 -2.50
CA MET A 1 3.50 -13.48 -2.06
C MET A 1 2.38 -12.66 -2.71
N TRP A 2 1.16 -13.19 -2.72
CA TRP A 2 -0.08 -12.51 -3.09
C TRP A 2 -1.17 -12.78 -2.05
N MET A 3 -1.92 -11.76 -1.65
CA MET A 3 -3.01 -11.94 -0.69
C MET A 3 -4.14 -10.96 -0.95
N ASN A 4 -5.30 -11.49 -1.35
CA ASN A 4 -6.49 -10.71 -1.66
C ASN A 4 -7.76 -11.50 -1.32
N SER A 5 -8.79 -10.81 -0.83
CA SER A 5 -10.10 -11.41 -0.52
C SER A 5 -11.24 -10.94 -1.43
N ASN A 6 -11.07 -9.80 -2.13
CA ASN A 6 -12.06 -9.33 -3.12
C ASN A 6 -11.69 -9.85 -4.51
N CYS A 7 -12.38 -10.89 -4.98
CA CYS A 7 -12.02 -11.60 -6.21
C CYS A 7 -12.62 -10.96 -7.48
N ASN A 8 -13.65 -10.14 -7.32
CA ASN A 8 -14.39 -9.46 -8.40
C ASN A 8 -14.02 -7.97 -8.47
N ALA A 9 -12.74 -7.66 -8.22
CA ALA A 9 -12.21 -6.31 -8.28
C ALA A 9 -12.33 -5.71 -9.70
N LYS A 10 -12.70 -4.42 -9.78
CA LYS A 10 -12.82 -3.65 -11.04
C LYS A 10 -11.52 -3.63 -11.85
N SER A 11 -10.38 -3.70 -11.18
CA SER A 11 -9.05 -3.78 -11.81
C SER A 11 -8.79 -5.06 -12.62
N ARG A 12 -9.68 -6.07 -12.54
CA ARG A 12 -9.48 -7.39 -13.17
C ARG A 12 -8.16 -8.05 -12.73
N ARG A 13 -7.73 -7.76 -11.50
CA ARG A 13 -6.47 -8.27 -10.93
C ARG A 13 -6.38 -9.79 -10.91
N THR A 14 -7.49 -10.48 -10.69
CA THR A 14 -7.52 -11.96 -10.67
C THR A 14 -7.16 -12.52 -12.05
N GLN A 15 -7.66 -11.90 -13.12
CA GLN A 15 -7.30 -12.28 -14.50
C GLN A 15 -5.84 -11.95 -14.82
N TYR A 16 -5.34 -10.80 -14.38
CA TYR A 16 -3.92 -10.45 -14.53
C TYR A 16 -3.02 -11.47 -13.82
N MET A 17 -3.34 -11.78 -12.57
CA MET A 17 -2.60 -12.75 -11.76
C MET A 17 -2.61 -14.15 -12.36
N LYS A 18 -3.75 -14.61 -12.89
CA LYS A 18 -3.82 -15.90 -13.60
C LYS A 18 -2.85 -15.97 -14.79
N LYS A 19 -2.58 -14.85 -15.47
CA LYS A 19 -1.59 -14.79 -16.55
C LYS A 19 -0.16 -14.72 -16.01
N LEU A 20 0.08 -13.87 -15.00
CA LEU A 20 1.41 -13.69 -14.40
C LEU A 20 1.93 -14.98 -13.75
N MET A 21 1.07 -15.70 -13.02
CA MET A 21 1.39 -16.94 -12.31
C MET A 21 1.74 -18.12 -13.24
N LYS A 22 1.55 -17.98 -14.56
CA LYS A 22 2.08 -18.95 -15.54
C LYS A 22 3.60 -18.86 -15.67
N TYR A 23 4.18 -17.72 -15.32
CA TYR A 23 5.59 -17.42 -15.57
C TYR A 23 6.41 -17.31 -14.29
N ILE A 24 5.81 -16.97 -13.16
CA ILE A 24 6.46 -16.92 -11.84
C ILE A 24 5.64 -17.70 -10.82
N ASP A 25 6.31 -18.33 -9.87
CA ASP A 25 5.64 -18.94 -8.72
C ASP A 25 5.23 -17.85 -7.72
N VAL A 26 4.00 -17.92 -7.24
CA VAL A 26 3.41 -16.91 -6.36
C VAL A 26 2.65 -17.62 -5.25
N ASP A 27 3.17 -17.50 -4.04
CA ASP A 27 2.49 -17.98 -2.86
C ASP A 27 1.24 -17.15 -2.58
N ASN A 28 0.09 -17.79 -2.71
CA ASN A 28 -1.22 -17.16 -2.55
C ASN A 28 -1.79 -17.45 -1.16
N TYR A 29 -1.88 -16.42 -0.32
CA TYR A 29 -2.46 -16.49 1.04
C TYR A 29 -3.83 -15.80 1.13
N GLY A 30 -4.41 -15.44 -0.02
CA GLY A 30 -5.73 -14.85 -0.11
C GLY A 30 -6.85 -15.88 -0.26
N ASN A 31 -8.04 -15.39 -0.64
CA ASN A 31 -9.22 -16.21 -0.93
C ASN A 31 -9.56 -16.22 -2.43
N CYS A 32 -8.70 -15.63 -3.26
CA CYS A 32 -8.93 -15.45 -4.69
C CYS A 32 -7.94 -16.24 -5.52
N GLY A 33 -8.40 -16.75 -6.67
CA GLY A 33 -7.56 -17.53 -7.58
C GLY A 33 -7.36 -18.96 -7.11
N GLU A 34 -6.26 -19.55 -7.54
CA GLU A 34 -5.93 -20.97 -7.31
C GLU A 34 -4.74 -21.09 -6.34
N LYS A 35 -4.48 -22.32 -5.84
CA LYS A 35 -3.33 -22.66 -4.98
C LYS A 35 -3.25 -21.84 -3.68
N ILE A 36 -4.40 -21.67 -3.00
CA ILE A 36 -4.46 -20.99 -1.70
C ILE A 36 -3.67 -21.79 -0.66
N ARG A 37 -2.72 -21.13 0.01
CA ARG A 37 -1.85 -21.70 1.03
C ARG A 37 -2.31 -21.32 2.43
N GLN A 38 -2.06 -22.22 3.37
CA GLN A 38 -2.14 -21.92 4.80
C GLN A 38 -0.93 -21.09 5.24
N LEU A 39 -1.12 -20.23 6.23
CA LEU A 39 -0.05 -19.42 6.80
C LEU A 39 1.05 -20.28 7.46
N PRO A 40 2.34 -19.87 7.37
CA PRO A 40 3.41 -20.45 8.16
C PRO A 40 3.14 -20.32 9.68
N GLU A 41 3.61 -21.29 10.47
CA GLU A 41 3.31 -21.33 11.92
C GLU A 41 3.76 -20.08 12.68
N HIS A 42 4.92 -19.51 12.32
CA HIS A 42 5.42 -18.32 12.99
C HIS A 42 4.51 -17.10 12.73
N ILE A 43 3.88 -17.01 11.56
CA ILE A 43 2.87 -15.97 11.25
C ILE A 43 1.61 -16.19 12.08
N VAL A 44 1.15 -17.44 12.19
CA VAL A 44 -0.03 -17.81 13.01
C VAL A 44 0.16 -17.38 14.46
N LYS A 45 1.36 -17.60 15.01
CA LYS A 45 1.74 -17.15 16.36
C LYS A 45 1.72 -15.63 16.49
N ILE A 46 2.30 -14.90 15.53
CA ILE A 46 2.35 -13.43 15.54
C ILE A 46 0.95 -12.81 15.51
N GLN A 47 0.04 -13.34 14.68
CA GLN A 47 -1.32 -12.81 14.59
C GLN A 47 -2.21 -13.22 15.78
N GLY A 48 -1.68 -14.03 16.71
CA GLY A 48 -2.39 -14.54 17.89
C GLY A 48 -3.56 -15.46 17.56
N SER A 49 -3.65 -16.01 16.33
CA SER A 49 -4.84 -16.74 15.88
C SER A 49 -4.70 -18.24 16.06
N ARG A 50 -5.83 -18.92 16.31
CA ARG A 50 -5.93 -20.38 16.15
C ARG A 50 -6.18 -20.80 14.69
N ASN A 51 -6.40 -19.83 13.80
CA ASN A 51 -6.66 -20.07 12.37
C ASN A 51 -5.39 -19.82 11.55
N ARG A 52 -5.21 -20.62 10.50
CA ARG A 52 -4.12 -20.53 9.53
C ARG A 52 -4.45 -19.67 8.29
N THR A 53 -5.36 -18.71 8.45
CA THR A 53 -5.74 -17.72 7.43
C THR A 53 -5.64 -16.31 8.02
N LEU A 54 -5.27 -15.31 7.20
CA LEU A 54 -4.84 -13.98 7.68
C LEU A 54 -6.01 -13.04 8.03
N LYS A 55 -7.25 -13.40 7.69
CA LYS A 55 -8.43 -12.52 7.85
C LYS A 55 -9.66 -13.31 8.31
N HIS A 56 -9.52 -13.95 9.47
CA HIS A 56 -10.62 -14.64 10.15
C HIS A 56 -11.06 -13.86 11.41
N ILE A 57 -12.32 -13.99 11.84
CA ILE A 57 -12.85 -13.31 13.04
C ILE A 57 -12.05 -13.62 14.33
N ALA A 58 -11.34 -14.74 14.34
CA ALA A 58 -10.42 -15.16 15.41
C ALA A 58 -8.96 -14.68 15.23
N THR A 59 -8.73 -13.65 14.40
CA THR A 59 -7.40 -13.07 14.16
C THR A 59 -7.30 -11.77 14.94
N TYR A 60 -6.49 -11.74 15.99
CA TYR A 60 -6.41 -10.59 16.89
C TYR A 60 -5.46 -9.51 16.37
N ASN A 61 -4.40 -9.90 15.66
CA ASN A 61 -3.42 -8.95 15.10
C ASN A 61 -3.10 -9.25 13.63
N TRP A 62 -4.09 -9.02 12.76
CA TRP A 62 -3.97 -9.28 11.32
C TRP A 62 -2.86 -8.45 10.66
N GLU A 63 -2.66 -7.20 11.12
CA GLU A 63 -1.71 -6.28 10.53
C GLU A 63 -0.27 -6.73 10.80
N ALA A 64 0.05 -7.07 12.05
CA ALA A 64 1.36 -7.62 12.38
C ALA A 64 1.64 -8.91 11.63
N GLY A 65 0.65 -9.80 11.51
CA GLY A 65 0.78 -11.03 10.72
C GLY A 65 1.06 -10.75 9.24
N LYS A 66 0.36 -9.79 8.63
CA LYS A 66 0.56 -9.39 7.23
C LYS A 66 1.93 -8.76 7.00
N LEU A 67 2.38 -7.88 7.90
CA LEU A 67 3.70 -7.25 7.81
C LEU A 67 4.82 -8.29 7.97
N ALA A 68 4.69 -9.19 8.95
CA ALA A 68 5.63 -10.29 9.16
C ALA A 68 5.69 -11.20 7.93
N LEU A 69 4.54 -11.61 7.38
CA LEU A 69 4.51 -12.44 6.17
C LEU A 69 5.14 -11.71 4.98
N SER A 70 4.86 -10.41 4.81
CA SER A 70 5.45 -9.64 3.70
C SER A 70 6.98 -9.60 3.79
N ARG A 71 7.52 -9.53 5.00
CA ARG A 71 8.97 -9.51 5.27
C ARG A 71 9.69 -10.79 4.82
N ASP A 72 9.00 -11.93 4.81
CA ASP A 72 9.57 -13.21 4.35
C ASP A 72 9.73 -13.31 2.83
N TYR A 73 9.18 -12.36 2.07
CA TYR A 73 9.22 -12.37 0.61
C TYR A 73 9.99 -11.19 0.04
N LEU A 74 10.82 -11.48 -0.98
CA LEU A 74 11.46 -10.45 -1.81
C LEU A 74 10.43 -9.49 -2.43
N PHE A 75 9.30 -10.04 -2.87
CA PHE A 75 8.24 -9.30 -3.55
C PHE A 75 6.85 -9.60 -2.99
N THR A 76 6.03 -8.55 -2.94
CA THR A 76 4.62 -8.61 -2.59
C THR A 76 3.78 -8.04 -3.72
N ILE A 77 2.81 -8.82 -4.20
CA ILE A 77 1.87 -8.38 -5.24
C ILE A 77 0.90 -7.34 -4.63
N ALA A 78 1.02 -6.10 -5.09
CA ALA A 78 0.28 -4.93 -4.61
C ALA A 78 -0.66 -4.39 -5.70
N ILE A 79 -1.63 -5.21 -6.13
CA ILE A 79 -2.62 -4.82 -7.13
C ILE A 79 -3.92 -4.34 -6.46
N GLU A 80 -4.29 -3.11 -6.74
CA GLU A 80 -5.47 -2.45 -6.18
C GLU A 80 -6.79 -3.03 -6.70
N ASN A 81 -7.88 -2.75 -5.99
CA ASN A 81 -9.21 -3.18 -6.41
C ASN A 81 -9.73 -2.41 -7.65
N SER A 82 -9.21 -1.20 -7.88
CA SER A 82 -9.55 -0.32 -9.00
C SER A 82 -8.28 0.41 -9.47
N LEU A 83 -8.23 0.82 -10.73
CA LEU A 83 -7.13 1.58 -11.31
C LEU A 83 -7.57 3.05 -11.44
N THR A 84 -7.61 3.75 -10.32
CA THR A 84 -8.20 5.09 -10.21
C THR A 84 -7.19 6.05 -9.61
N TYR A 85 -7.17 7.31 -10.08
CA TYR A 85 -6.34 8.36 -9.51
C TYR A 85 -6.50 8.42 -7.99
N ASP A 86 -5.38 8.60 -7.29
CA ASP A 86 -5.28 8.70 -5.83
C ASP A 86 -5.76 7.48 -5.04
N TYR A 87 -6.21 6.42 -5.71
CA TYR A 87 -6.63 5.19 -5.04
C TYR A 87 -5.41 4.31 -4.69
N ILE A 88 -4.78 4.66 -3.58
CA ILE A 88 -3.63 3.97 -3.01
C ILE A 88 -4.00 3.48 -1.63
N SER A 89 -3.81 2.18 -1.38
CA SER A 89 -4.20 1.55 -0.12
C SER A 89 -3.01 0.93 0.61
N GLU A 90 -3.33 0.27 1.71
CA GLU A 90 -2.40 -0.49 2.54
C GLU A 90 -1.62 -1.56 1.74
N LYS A 91 -2.11 -1.97 0.56
CA LYS A 91 -1.43 -2.91 -0.35
C LYS A 91 -0.09 -2.40 -0.84
N LEU A 92 0.06 -1.09 -1.04
CA LEU A 92 1.34 -0.49 -1.39
C LEU A 92 2.21 -0.29 -0.16
N TRP A 93 1.63 0.26 0.90
CA TRP A 93 2.38 0.72 2.07
C TRP A 93 2.95 -0.41 2.93
N HIS A 94 2.19 -1.49 3.14
CA HIS A 94 2.64 -2.60 3.99
C HIS A 94 3.92 -3.28 3.49
N PRO A 95 4.04 -3.66 2.19
CA PRO A 95 5.29 -4.22 1.71
C PRO A 95 6.46 -3.22 1.74
N LEU A 96 6.22 -1.93 1.41
CA LEU A 96 7.24 -0.89 1.58
C LEU A 96 7.72 -0.80 3.03
N ALA A 97 6.82 -0.87 4.02
CA ALA A 97 7.21 -0.88 5.43
C ALA A 97 7.96 -2.16 5.82
N ALA A 98 7.54 -3.32 5.31
CA ALA A 98 8.07 -4.63 5.67
C ALA A 98 9.41 -5.00 5.00
N GLY A 99 9.90 -4.21 4.04
CA GLY A 99 11.12 -4.53 3.29
C GLY A 99 10.89 -5.40 2.05
N SER A 100 9.64 -5.65 1.69
CA SER A 100 9.28 -6.38 0.46
C SER A 100 9.08 -5.39 -0.68
N ILE A 101 9.58 -5.69 -1.88
CA ILE A 101 9.38 -4.80 -3.03
C ILE A 101 7.93 -4.98 -3.54
N PRO A 102 7.12 -3.91 -3.59
CA PRO A 102 5.77 -3.99 -4.14
C PRO A 102 5.83 -4.17 -5.66
N ILE A 103 5.14 -5.20 -6.16
CA ILE A 103 4.79 -5.33 -7.58
C ILE A 103 3.42 -4.69 -7.75
N TYR A 104 3.39 -3.45 -8.22
CA TYR A 104 2.26 -2.55 -8.09
C TYR A 104 1.45 -2.40 -9.38
N LEU A 105 0.13 -2.35 -9.23
CA LEU A 105 -0.82 -1.92 -10.26
C LEU A 105 -2.03 -1.28 -9.59
N GLY A 106 -2.23 0.02 -9.80
CA GLY A 106 -3.27 0.78 -9.11
C GLY A 106 -3.40 2.19 -9.66
N ALA A 107 -3.22 3.19 -8.80
CA ALA A 107 -3.35 4.60 -9.15
C ALA A 107 -2.40 5.02 -10.28
N PRO A 108 -2.91 5.67 -11.35
CA PRO A 108 -2.07 6.17 -12.44
C PRO A 108 -0.94 7.11 -11.96
N ASN A 109 -1.20 7.88 -10.90
CA ASN A 109 -0.29 8.85 -10.33
C ASN A 109 0.45 8.36 -9.08
N VAL A 110 0.65 7.05 -8.91
CA VAL A 110 1.32 6.49 -7.71
C VAL A 110 2.65 7.17 -7.37
N TYR A 111 3.40 7.63 -8.38
CA TYR A 111 4.69 8.30 -8.20
C TYR A 111 4.61 9.63 -7.43
N ASP A 112 3.45 10.29 -7.38
CA ASP A 112 3.25 11.49 -6.55
C ASP A 112 3.22 11.16 -5.05
N TRP A 113 2.99 9.89 -4.73
CA TRP A 113 2.80 9.41 -3.37
C TRP A 113 4.01 8.61 -2.85
N LEU A 114 4.96 8.21 -3.69
CA LEU A 114 6.04 7.35 -3.24
C LEU A 114 7.07 8.09 -2.37
N PRO A 115 7.60 7.44 -1.31
CA PRO A 115 8.65 8.02 -0.47
C PRO A 115 9.99 8.10 -1.20
N CYS A 116 10.19 7.26 -2.22
CA CYS A 116 11.44 7.14 -2.94
C CYS A 116 11.64 8.23 -3.99
N ARG A 117 12.89 8.69 -4.14
CA ARG A 117 13.32 9.57 -5.24
C ARG A 117 13.69 8.77 -6.50
N THR A 118 14.11 7.53 -6.30
CA THR A 118 14.39 6.52 -7.32
C THR A 118 13.29 5.46 -7.32
N ASP A 119 13.46 4.35 -8.05
CA ASP A 119 12.48 3.25 -8.01
C ASP A 119 12.44 2.57 -6.63
N CYS A 120 11.24 2.41 -6.07
CA CYS A 120 10.96 1.57 -4.90
C CYS A 120 9.80 0.59 -5.11
N ILE A 121 9.25 0.55 -6.33
CA ILE A 121 8.19 -0.37 -6.76
C ILE A 121 8.49 -0.93 -8.13
N ILE A 122 8.00 -2.14 -8.42
CA ILE A 122 7.91 -2.66 -9.78
C ILE A 122 6.53 -2.29 -10.31
N ASP A 123 6.45 -1.24 -11.12
CA ASP A 123 5.19 -0.77 -11.71
C ASP A 123 4.79 -1.62 -12.93
N LEU A 124 3.73 -2.40 -12.78
CA LEU A 124 3.25 -3.32 -13.81
C LEU A 124 2.76 -2.62 -15.09
N ARG A 125 2.49 -1.31 -15.04
CA ARG A 125 2.10 -0.52 -16.22
C ARG A 125 3.25 -0.26 -17.18
N LYS A 126 4.50 -0.44 -16.72
CA LYS A 126 5.71 -0.30 -17.56
C LYS A 126 5.98 -1.52 -18.44
N PHE A 127 5.13 -2.55 -18.40
CA PHE A 127 5.30 -3.78 -19.18
C PHE A 127 4.12 -3.99 -20.12
N GLU A 128 4.40 -4.38 -21.36
CA GLU A 128 3.38 -4.67 -22.36
C GLU A 128 2.57 -5.93 -21.98
N THR A 129 3.25 -6.96 -21.46
CA THR A 129 2.60 -8.21 -21.08
C THR A 129 2.98 -8.69 -19.68
N PRO A 130 2.14 -9.55 -19.05
CA PRO A 130 2.51 -10.23 -17.80
C PRO A 130 3.77 -11.12 -17.93
N LYS A 131 4.12 -11.56 -19.15
CA LYS A 131 5.33 -12.33 -19.40
C LYS A 131 6.57 -11.44 -19.25
N ASP A 132 6.53 -10.23 -19.79
CA ASP A 132 7.64 -9.27 -19.70
C ASP A 132 7.84 -8.81 -18.26
N ALA A 133 6.74 -8.54 -17.55
CA ALA A 133 6.77 -8.27 -16.12
C ALA A 133 7.41 -9.43 -15.35
N ALA A 134 7.03 -10.68 -15.64
CA ALA A 134 7.63 -11.86 -15.01
C ALA A 134 9.13 -12.02 -15.30
N ILE A 135 9.57 -11.74 -16.53
CA ILE A 135 10.99 -11.77 -16.91
C ILE A 135 11.77 -10.73 -16.09
N PHE A 136 11.24 -9.51 -15.98
CA PHE A 136 11.87 -8.45 -15.20
C PHE A 136 11.88 -8.75 -13.69
N ILE A 137 10.76 -9.23 -13.13
CA ILE A 137 10.71 -9.62 -11.71
C ILE A 137 11.77 -10.69 -11.41
N LYS A 138 11.96 -11.68 -12.30
CA LYS A 138 13.01 -12.68 -12.16
C LYS A 138 14.42 -12.11 -12.28
N SER A 139 14.65 -11.12 -13.15
CA SER A 139 15.96 -10.49 -13.27
C SER A 139 16.31 -9.70 -12.01
N VAL A 140 15.35 -8.97 -11.42
CA VAL A 140 15.51 -8.30 -10.12
C VAL A 140 15.79 -9.33 -9.02
N ALA A 141 15.06 -10.44 -8.98
CA ALA A 141 15.25 -11.49 -7.97
C ALA A 141 16.64 -12.14 -8.00
N LYS A 142 17.25 -12.25 -9.20
CA LYS A 142 18.55 -12.90 -9.41
C LYS A 142 19.73 -11.95 -9.28
N ASN A 143 19.50 -10.65 -9.45
CA ASN A 143 20.56 -9.65 -9.40
C ASN A 143 20.50 -8.89 -8.07
N LYS A 144 21.42 -9.23 -7.16
CA LYS A 144 21.50 -8.63 -5.82
C LYS A 144 21.64 -7.11 -5.87
N THR A 145 22.50 -6.58 -6.73
CA THR A 145 22.71 -5.13 -6.87
C THR A 145 21.44 -4.42 -7.33
N LEU A 146 20.74 -4.99 -8.32
CA LEU A 146 19.48 -4.44 -8.80
C LEU A 146 18.38 -4.57 -7.73
N TYR A 147 18.28 -5.68 -7.02
CA TYR A 147 17.33 -5.82 -5.91
C TYR A 147 17.59 -4.77 -4.81
N GLU A 148 18.85 -4.58 -4.42
CA GLU A 148 19.25 -3.62 -3.40
C GLU A 148 19.03 -2.17 -3.84
N SER A 149 19.06 -1.87 -5.15
CA SER A 149 18.78 -0.53 -5.65
C SER A 149 17.36 -0.05 -5.29
N TYR A 150 16.37 -0.96 -5.23
CA TYR A 150 15.00 -0.67 -4.81
C TYR A 150 14.85 -0.32 -3.32
N HIS A 151 15.89 -0.54 -2.51
CA HIS A 151 15.92 -0.24 -1.08
C HIS A 151 16.80 0.95 -0.72
N GLN A 152 17.52 1.54 -1.67
CA GLN A 152 18.45 2.65 -1.39
C GLN A 152 17.75 3.87 -0.81
N TRP A 153 16.50 4.15 -1.24
CA TRP A 153 15.70 5.25 -0.71
C TRP A 153 15.52 5.23 0.80
N ARG A 154 15.70 4.07 1.46
CA ARG A 154 15.61 3.94 2.93
C ARG A 154 16.80 4.57 3.66
N LYS A 155 17.91 4.78 2.96
CA LYS A 155 19.14 5.39 3.49
C LYS A 155 19.23 6.88 3.18
N GLU A 156 18.31 7.38 2.36
CA GLU A 156 18.28 8.74 1.86
C GLU A 156 17.06 9.49 2.40
N PRO A 157 17.06 10.82 2.41
CA PRO A 157 15.86 11.59 2.68
C PRO A 157 14.74 11.24 1.68
N VAL A 158 13.52 11.08 2.18
CA VAL A 158 12.34 10.83 1.34
C VAL A 158 12.12 11.97 0.32
N SER A 159 11.35 11.70 -0.73
CA SER A 159 11.07 12.66 -1.80
C SER A 159 10.39 13.92 -1.25
N ASN A 160 10.66 15.10 -1.84
CA ASN A 160 10.05 16.36 -1.39
C ASN A 160 8.51 16.30 -1.46
N LYS A 161 7.96 15.64 -2.49
CA LYS A 161 6.52 15.39 -2.60
C LYS A 161 6.00 14.59 -1.40
N PHE A 162 6.68 13.51 -1.03
CA PHE A 162 6.28 12.71 0.12
C PHE A 162 6.44 13.47 1.45
N GLN A 163 7.50 14.29 1.59
CA GLN A 163 7.65 15.17 2.76
C GLN A 163 6.47 16.13 2.90
N ASN A 164 6.00 16.72 1.80
CA ASN A 164 4.83 17.60 1.82
C ASN A 164 3.55 16.86 2.24
N ILE A 165 3.37 15.60 1.79
CA ILE A 165 2.27 14.71 2.24
C ILE A 165 2.34 14.56 3.76
N LEU A 166 3.51 14.20 4.29
CA LEU A 166 3.69 13.95 5.72
C LEU A 166 3.44 15.22 6.55
N ASN A 167 3.95 16.37 6.08
CA ASN A 167 3.75 17.66 6.74
C ASN A 167 2.29 18.09 6.73
N TYR A 168 1.56 17.82 5.65
CA TYR A 168 0.11 18.03 5.61
C TYR A 168 -0.60 17.14 6.64
N TYR A 169 -0.28 15.83 6.67
CA TYR A 169 -0.93 14.92 7.61
C TYR A 169 -0.61 15.26 9.07
N ALA A 170 0.63 15.65 9.39
CA ALA A 170 1.03 16.08 10.72
C ALA A 170 0.30 17.36 11.18
N ARG A 171 0.01 18.29 10.27
CA ARG A 171 -0.85 19.46 10.57
C ARG A 171 -2.31 19.04 10.77
N SER A 172 -2.81 18.17 9.90
CA SER A 172 -4.19 17.67 9.96
C SER A 172 -4.45 16.77 11.17
N SER A 173 -3.45 16.08 11.73
CA SER A 173 -3.64 15.30 12.95
C SER A 173 -3.85 16.18 14.18
N ASN A 174 -3.30 17.40 14.17
CA ASN A 174 -3.57 18.39 15.20
C ASN A 174 -4.92 19.11 14.99
N HIS A 175 -5.50 18.99 13.79
CA HIS A 175 -6.82 19.52 13.43
C HIS A 175 -7.62 18.42 12.73
N THR A 176 -7.93 17.35 13.48
CA THR A 176 -8.73 16.25 12.94
C THR A 176 -10.06 16.78 12.41
N LEU A 177 -10.72 16.03 11.52
CA LEU A 177 -12.02 16.44 10.98
C LEU A 177 -13.00 16.79 12.11
N ASP A 178 -13.02 15.99 13.17
CA ASP A 178 -13.88 16.21 14.33
C ASP A 178 -13.53 17.49 15.08
N CYS A 179 -12.22 17.75 15.30
CA CYS A 179 -11.75 18.99 15.91
C CYS A 179 -12.11 20.22 15.06
N ALA A 180 -11.87 20.16 13.75
CA ALA A 180 -12.18 21.24 12.83
C ALA A 180 -13.69 21.52 12.80
N LEU A 181 -14.54 20.48 12.73
CA LEU A 181 -15.99 20.64 12.78
C LEU A 181 -16.48 21.20 14.11
N CYS A 182 -15.89 20.78 15.23
CA CYS A 182 -16.20 21.30 16.55
C CYS A 182 -15.87 22.80 16.66
N GLU A 183 -14.67 23.20 16.24
CA GLU A 183 -14.24 24.60 16.20
C GLU A 183 -15.17 25.43 15.31
N MET A 184 -15.49 24.94 14.11
CA MET A 184 -16.43 25.61 13.20
C MET A 184 -17.79 25.83 13.85
N SER A 185 -18.34 24.80 14.48
CA SER A 185 -19.67 24.84 15.10
C SER A 185 -19.70 25.83 16.27
N HIS A 186 -18.65 25.83 17.10
CA HIS A 186 -18.51 26.76 18.21
C HIS A 186 -18.46 28.23 17.74
N ARG A 187 -17.61 28.53 16.76
CA ARG A 187 -17.42 29.90 16.24
C ARG A 187 -18.65 30.43 15.51
N VAL A 188 -19.32 29.57 14.73
CA VAL A 188 -20.63 29.92 14.12
C VAL A 188 -21.67 30.20 15.20
N GLY A 189 -21.71 29.40 16.28
CA GLY A 189 -22.59 29.65 17.42
C GLY A 189 -22.34 30.97 18.14
N GLN A 190 -21.11 31.51 18.05
CA GLN A 190 -20.75 32.84 18.55
C GLN A 190 -21.03 33.98 17.55
N GLY A 191 -21.58 33.67 16.37
CA GLY A 191 -21.93 34.65 15.34
C GLY A 191 -20.79 35.00 14.38
N GLU A 192 -19.68 34.26 14.37
CA GLU A 192 -18.61 34.47 13.37
C GLU A 192 -19.03 34.02 11.96
N ASP A 193 -18.53 34.73 10.94
CA ASP A 193 -18.81 34.41 9.53
C ASP A 193 -18.17 33.08 9.10
N SER A 194 -19.00 32.19 8.55
CA SER A 194 -18.57 30.84 8.13
C SER A 194 -17.52 30.82 7.02
N LYS A 195 -17.43 31.84 6.15
CA LYS A 195 -16.38 31.90 5.11
C LYS A 195 -15.03 32.28 5.72
N LYS A 196 -15.02 33.19 6.68
CA LYS A 196 -13.82 33.53 7.45
C LYS A 196 -13.27 32.30 8.18
N ILE A 197 -14.13 31.59 8.91
CA ILE A 197 -13.74 30.36 9.63
C ILE A 197 -13.13 29.32 8.68
N LYS A 198 -13.77 29.07 7.53
CA LYS A 198 -13.24 28.14 6.51
C LYS A 198 -11.86 28.58 5.98
N THR A 199 -11.65 29.89 5.82
CA THR A 199 -10.37 30.44 5.36
C THR A 199 -9.29 30.26 6.40
N ASP A 200 -9.59 30.55 7.67
CA ASP A 200 -8.67 30.37 8.80
C ASP A 200 -8.24 28.89 8.91
N LEU A 201 -9.21 27.96 8.90
CA LEU A 201 -8.92 26.52 8.93
C LEU A 201 -8.09 26.06 7.73
N LYS A 202 -8.39 26.58 6.53
CA LYS A 202 -7.61 26.28 5.33
C LYS A 202 -6.18 26.80 5.45
N ASN A 203 -5.96 27.96 6.04
CA ASN A 203 -4.61 28.52 6.26
C ASN A 203 -3.83 27.70 7.30
N THR A 204 -4.49 27.22 8.34
CA THR A 204 -3.89 26.38 9.39
C THR A 204 -3.50 24.98 8.87
N ILE A 205 -4.44 24.30 8.22
CA ILE A 205 -4.22 22.93 7.71
C ILE A 205 -3.36 22.95 6.44
N GLY A 206 -3.55 23.97 5.61
CA GLY A 206 -2.92 24.14 4.30
C GLY A 206 -3.46 23.19 3.24
N SER A 207 -2.75 23.09 2.12
CA SER A 207 -2.94 22.06 1.10
C SER A 207 -1.76 21.10 1.08
N PHE A 208 -1.98 19.95 0.42
CA PHE A 208 -0.90 19.14 -0.11
C PHE A 208 -0.30 19.81 -1.35
#